data_AF-A0A930F124-F1
#
_entry.id   AF-A0A930F124-F1
#
_cell.length_a   1.000
_cell.length_b   1.000
_cell.length_c   1.000
_cell.angle_alpha   90.00
_cell.angle_beta   90.00
_cell.angle_gamma   90.00
#
_symmetry.space_group_name_H-M   'P 1'
#
loop_
_entity.id
_entity.type
_entity.pdbx_description
1 polymer ?
#
loop_
_entity_poly.entity_id
_entity_poly.type
_entity_poly.pdbx_seq_one_letter_code
_entity_poly.pdbx_strand_id
1 'polypeptide(L)' 'MSQKTKIIGLTGGIGSGKTTAAKFLEKLGFPVYYSDIRAKEIVNDDKTLKKNIIELLGSEAY' A
#
# COMPACT_ATOMS: atom_id res chain seq x y z
N MET A 1 -25.39 -13.65 -12.53
CA MET A 1 -23.99 -13.51 -12.99
C MET A 1 -23.22 -12.78 -11.90
N SER A 2 -22.21 -13.39 -11.29
CA SER A 2 -21.31 -12.65 -10.39
C SER A 2 -20.37 -11.81 -11.26
N GLN A 3 -20.57 -10.49 -11.27
CA GLN A 3 -19.67 -9.57 -11.95
C GLN A 3 -18.33 -9.57 -11.21
N LYS A 4 -17.28 -9.99 -11.89
CA LYS A 4 -15.92 -9.98 -11.35
C LYS A 4 -15.47 -8.53 -11.15
N THR A 5 -15.09 -8.17 -9.94
CA THR A 5 -14.50 -6.86 -9.63
C THR A 5 -13.25 -6.65 -10.45
N LYS A 6 -13.16 -5.52 -11.16
CA LYS A 6 -11.94 -5.13 -11.87
C LYS A 6 -10.99 -4.44 -10.90
N ILE A 7 -9.73 -4.88 -10.89
CA ILE A 7 -8.65 -4.29 -10.09
C ILE A 7 -7.80 -3.42 -11.01
N ILE A 8 -7.60 -2.16 -10.63
CA ILE A 8 -6.83 -1.17 -11.40
C ILE A 8 -5.69 -0.65 -10.53
N GLY A 9 -4.46 -0.70 -11.05
CA GLY A 9 -3.29 -0.13 -10.40
C GLY A 9 -3.12 1.34 -10.73
N LEU A 10 -3.01 2.19 -9.71
CA LEU A 10 -2.67 3.61 -9.85
C LEU A 10 -1.17 3.81 -9.61
N THR A 11 -0.43 4.21 -10.66
CA THR A 11 1.03 4.41 -10.62
C THR A 11 1.42 5.82 -11.07
N GLY A 12 2.72 6.15 -10.98
CA GLY A 12 3.28 7.46 -11.31
C GLY A 12 4.45 7.85 -10.40
N GLY A 13 5.24 8.84 -10.82
CA GLY A 13 6.39 9.36 -10.06
C GLY A 13 6.01 10.06 -8.74
N ILE A 14 7.01 10.33 -7.91
CA ILE A 14 6.82 11.17 -6.70
C ILE A 14 6.38 12.56 -7.14
N GLY A 15 5.40 13.15 -6.44
CA GLY A 15 4.85 14.47 -6.78
C GLY A 15 3.89 14.49 -7.98
N SER A 16 3.62 13.37 -8.66
CA SER A 16 2.74 13.32 -9.83
C SER A 16 1.23 13.41 -9.53
N GLY A 17 0.85 13.64 -8.28
CA GLY A 17 -0.57 13.76 -7.88
C GLY A 17 -1.35 12.45 -7.71
N LYS A 18 -0.69 11.28 -7.59
CA LYS A 18 -1.37 9.97 -7.38
C LYS A 18 -2.38 9.99 -6.23
N THR A 19 -1.98 10.51 -5.06
CA THR A 19 -2.87 10.59 -3.89
C THR A 19 -4.08 11.50 -4.16
N THR A 20 -3.93 12.53 -5.00
CA THR A 20 -5.04 13.38 -5.41
C THR A 20 -6.00 12.61 -6.31
N ALA A 21 -5.49 11.88 -7.31
CA ALA A 21 -6.32 11.03 -8.18
C ALA A 21 -7.06 9.93 -7.39
N ALA A 22 -6.38 9.27 -6.43
CA ALA A 22 -6.96 8.30 -5.52
C ALA A 22 -8.15 8.88 -4.73
N LYS A 23 -7.97 10.06 -4.12
CA LYS A 23 -9.05 10.76 -3.40
C LYS A 23 -10.24 11.13 -4.28
N PHE A 24 -10.01 11.44 -5.56
CA PHE A 24 -11.10 11.65 -6.51
C PHE A 24 -11.90 10.37 -6.77
N LEU A 25 -11.22 9.23 -6.94
CA LEU A 25 -11.88 7.93 -7.09
C LEU A 25 -12.71 7.56 -5.85
N GLU A 26 -12.19 7.80 -4.65
CA GLU A 26 -12.94 7.61 -3.39
C GLU A 26 -14.20 8.47 -3.34
N LYS A 27 -14.10 9.76 -3.71
CA LYS A 27 -15.25 10.67 -3.78
C LYS A 27 -16.31 10.24 -4.79
N LEU A 28 -15.92 9.51 -5.84
CA LEU A 28 -16.82 8.93 -6.82
C LEU A 28 -17.43 7.59 -6.36
N GLY A 29 -17.09 7.12 -5.15
CA GLY A 29 -17.64 5.91 -4.54
C GLY A 29 -16.85 4.64 -4.84
N PHE A 30 -15.66 4.74 -5.46
CA PHE A 30 -14.80 3.58 -5.68
C PHE A 30 -13.93 3.31 -4.45
N PRO A 31 -13.83 2.04 -4.00
CA PRO A 31 -12.90 1.70 -2.93
C PRO A 31 -11.47 1.86 -3.44
N VAL A 32 -10.61 2.45 -2.61
CA VAL A 32 -9.19 2.62 -2.90
C VAL A 32 -8.36 1.91 -1.84
N TYR A 33 -7.35 1.18 -2.31
CA TYR A 33 -6.36 0.53 -1.47
C TYR A 33 -5.01 1.25 -1.59
N TYR A 34 -4.52 1.81 -0.49
CA TYR A 34 -3.26 2.55 -0.44
C TYR A 34 -2.11 1.61 -0.09
N SER A 35 -1.37 1.16 -1.11
CA SER A 35 -0.26 0.20 -0.97
C SER A 35 0.83 0.66 -0.01
N ASP A 36 1.21 1.94 -0.05
CA ASP A 36 2.34 2.47 0.72
C ASP A 36 2.02 2.48 2.23
N ILE A 37 0.78 2.86 2.58
CA ILE A 37 0.29 2.83 3.96
C ILE A 37 0.26 1.39 4.45
N ARG A 38 -0.33 0.49 3.67
CA ARG A 38 -0.47 -0.90 4.08
C ARG A 38 0.87 -1.63 4.20
N ALA A 39 1.83 -1.32 3.31
CA ALA A 39 3.19 -1.83 3.42
C ALA A 39 3.85 -1.36 4.72
N LYS A 40 3.71 -0.09 5.09
CA LYS A 40 4.25 0.46 6.33
C LYS A 40 3.65 -0.22 7.56
N GLU A 41 2.33 -0.45 7.59
CA GLU A 41 1.68 -1.21 8.67
C GLU A 41 2.26 -2.62 8.78
N ILE A 42 2.29 -3.37 7.67
CA ILE A 42 2.76 -4.75 7.65
C ILE A 42 4.20 -4.86 8.17
N VAL A 43 5.10 -3.95 7.73
CA VAL A 43 6.51 -3.93 8.15
C VAL A 43 6.67 -3.69 9.66
N ASN A 44 5.73 -2.98 10.29
CA ASN A 44 5.82 -2.64 11.72
C ASN A 44 5.06 -3.61 12.63
N ASP A 45 3.93 -4.15 12.16
CA ASP A 45 3.00 -4.92 12.98
C ASP A 45 3.22 -6.44 12.87
N ASP A 46 3.72 -6.92 11.72
CA ASP A 46 4.00 -8.34 11.52
C ASP A 46 5.34 -8.71 12.18
N LYS A 47 5.25 -9.41 13.32
CA LYS A 47 6.41 -9.86 14.10
C LYS A 47 7.33 -10.80 13.32
N THR A 48 6.76 -11.64 12.46
CA THR A 48 7.54 -12.61 11.65
C THR A 48 8.32 -11.85 10.59
N LEU A 49 7.65 -10.94 9.88
CA LEU A 49 8.32 -10.10 8.89
C LEU A 49 9.41 -9.23 9.53
N LYS A 50 9.10 -8.59 10.66
CA LYS A 50 10.07 -7.78 11.41
C LYS A 50 11.31 -8.59 11.80
N LYS A 51 11.12 -9.81 12.31
CA LYS A 51 12.23 -10.72 12.62
C LYS A 51 13.06 -11.00 11.38
N ASN A 52 12.43 -11.33 10.25
CA ASN A 52 13.14 -11.65 9.00
C ASN A 52 13.93 -10.44 8.47
N ILE A 53 13.38 -9.23 8.61
CA ILE A 53 14.08 -8.00 8.19
C ILE A 53 15.30 -7.74 9.09
N ILE A 54 15.18 -7.91 10.42
CA ILE A 54 16.31 -7.77 11.35
C ILE A 54 17.39 -8.83 11.07
N GLU A 55 16.99 -10.07 10.79
CA GLU A 55 17.93 -11.16 10.45
C GLU A 55 18.69 -10.87 9.16
N LEU A 56 18.05 -10.22 8.18
CA LEU A 56 18.65 -9.88 6.89
C LEU A 56 19.52 -8.61 6.93
N LEU A 57 19.05 -7.55 7.61
CA LEU A 57 19.62 -6.20 7.51
C LEU A 57 20.28 -5.69 8.80
N GLY A 58 20.17 -6.44 9.90
CA GLY A 58 20.66 -6.04 11.22
C GLY A 58 19.59 -5.35 12.07
N SER A 59 19.91 -5.16 13.35
CA SER A 59 19.02 -4.53 14.32
C SER A 59 18.76 -3.05 14.05
N GLU A 60 19.69 -2.37 13.38
CA GLU A 60 19.66 -0.94 13.05
C GLU A 60 18.60 -0.59 11.98
N ALA A 61 18.02 -1.59 11.32
CA ALA A 61 16.92 -1.42 10.37
C ALA A 61 15.58 -1.04 11.02
N TYR A 62 15.50 -1.10 12.36
CA TYR A 62 14.32 -0.75 13.18
C TYR A 62 14.71 0.13 14.37
#